data_AF-A0A803MMV2-F1
#
_entry.id   AF-A0A803MMV2-F1
#
_cell.length_a   1.000
_cell.length_b   1.000
_cell.length_c   1.000
_cell.angle_alpha   90.00
_cell.angle_beta   90.00
_cell.angle_gamma   90.00
#
_symmetry.space_group_name_H-M   'P 1'
#
loop_
_entity.id
_entity.type
_entity.pdbx_description
1 polymer ?
#
loop_
_entity_poly.entity_id
_entity_poly.type
_entity_poly.pdbx_seq_one_letter_code
_entity_poly.pdbx_strand_id
1 'polypeptide(L)'
;MFVKFEDLKDDPKGQLKKLGEFVGYPFTSEEEQGGKIDEIMKLCSIEKLKEVEANKSGRVYSFIENKWFFRKGEVGDWVNYLSPTMVERFEKIMGEKFAGYGLKL
;
A
#
# COMPACT_ATOMS: atom_id res chain seq x y z
N MET A 1 15.73 0.63 -2.14
CA MET A 1 14.47 0.50 -2.91
C MET A 1 13.56 1.67 -2.57
N PHE A 2 12.81 2.20 -3.54
CA PHE A 2 11.77 3.21 -3.33
C PHE A 2 10.46 2.64 -3.85
N VAL A 3 9.36 2.82 -3.12
CA VAL A 3 8.06 2.21 -3.42
C VAL A 3 6.96 3.24 -3.21
N LYS A 4 6.01 3.29 -4.15
CA LYS A 4 4.77 4.07 -4.02
C LYS A 4 3.59 3.14 -3.74
N PHE A 5 2.62 3.62 -2.97
CA PHE A 5 1.44 2.83 -2.62
C PHE A 5 0.60 2.52 -3.87
N GLU A 6 0.51 3.47 -4.78
CA GLU A 6 -0.19 3.34 -6.06
C GLU A 6 0.46 2.25 -6.91
N ASP A 7 1.79 2.24 -7.02
CA ASP A 7 2.52 1.19 -7.74
C ASP A 7 2.33 -0.20 -7.11
N LEU A 8 2.20 -0.28 -5.76
CA LEU A 8 1.87 -1.52 -5.04
C LEU A 8 0.45 -2.01 -5.33
N LYS A 9 -0.48 -1.10 -5.61
CA LYS A 9 -1.86 -1.45 -5.96
C LYS A 9 -2.00 -1.79 -7.45
N ASP A 10 -1.20 -1.17 -8.32
CA ASP A 10 -1.19 -1.39 -9.76
C ASP A 10 -0.51 -2.73 -10.15
N ASP A 11 0.70 -2.99 -9.64
CA ASP A 11 1.41 -4.25 -9.86
C ASP A 11 1.96 -4.84 -8.55
N PRO A 12 1.09 -5.42 -7.69
CA PRO A 12 1.52 -5.97 -6.41
C PRO A 12 2.59 -7.07 -6.56
N LYS A 13 2.47 -7.90 -7.62
CA LYS A 13 3.37 -9.04 -7.86
C LYS A 13 4.77 -8.58 -8.24
N GLY A 14 4.90 -7.64 -9.18
CA GLY A 14 6.19 -7.09 -9.55
C GLY A 14 6.84 -6.29 -8.42
N GLN A 15 6.06 -5.55 -7.63
CA GLN A 15 6.59 -4.86 -6.45
C GLN A 15 7.07 -5.84 -5.37
N LEU A 16 6.36 -6.94 -5.13
CA LEU A 16 6.77 -7.96 -4.15
C LEU A 16 8.06 -8.66 -4.59
N LYS A 17 8.24 -8.94 -5.88
CA LYS A 17 9.50 -9.49 -6.41
C LYS A 17 10.68 -8.55 -6.19
N LYS A 18 10.52 -7.27 -6.55
CA LYS A 18 11.53 -6.22 -6.30
C LYS A 18 11.86 -6.12 -4.80
N LEU A 19 10.86 -6.28 -3.94
CA LEU A 19 11.06 -6.27 -2.49
C LEU A 19 11.88 -7.46 -2.04
N GLY A 20 11.54 -8.67 -2.51
CA GLY A 20 12.32 -9.90 -2.26
C GLY A 20 13.79 -9.74 -2.65
N GLU A 21 14.06 -9.26 -3.87
CA GLU A 21 15.42 -8.94 -4.32
C GLU A 21 16.12 -7.96 -3.38
N PHE A 22 15.43 -6.88 -2.97
CA PHE A 22 16.00 -5.84 -2.12
C PHE A 22 16.33 -6.33 -0.70
N VAL A 23 15.49 -7.19 -0.11
CA VAL A 23 15.70 -7.73 1.25
C VAL A 23 16.67 -8.92 1.27
N GLY A 24 17.19 -9.36 0.12
CA GLY A 24 18.11 -10.49 -0.01
C GLY A 24 17.44 -11.85 -0.11
N TYR A 25 16.14 -11.90 -0.37
CA TYR A 25 15.34 -13.12 -0.55
C TYR A 25 14.57 -13.06 -1.89
N PRO A 26 15.28 -13.09 -3.04
CA PRO A 26 14.61 -13.15 -4.34
C PRO A 26 13.82 -14.47 -4.47
N PHE A 27 12.64 -14.41 -5.09
CA PHE A 27 11.83 -15.61 -5.32
C PHE A 27 12.50 -16.54 -6.34
N THR A 28 12.47 -17.84 -6.07
CA THR A 28 12.93 -18.84 -7.05
C THR A 28 11.85 -19.13 -8.10
N SER A 29 12.24 -19.72 -9.23
CA SER A 29 11.27 -20.11 -10.27
C SER A 29 10.23 -21.11 -9.74
N GLU A 30 10.65 -22.00 -8.84
CA GLU A 30 9.77 -22.97 -8.17
C GLU A 30 8.78 -22.29 -7.23
N GLU A 31 9.20 -21.26 -6.48
CA GLU A 31 8.30 -20.49 -5.62
C GLU A 31 7.28 -19.70 -6.43
N GLU A 32 7.71 -19.14 -7.57
CA GLU A 32 6.81 -18.43 -8.47
C GLU A 32 5.77 -19.36 -9.12
N GLN A 33 6.22 -20.49 -9.66
CA GLN A 33 5.34 -21.50 -10.26
C GLN A 33 4.45 -22.17 -9.21
N GLY A 34 4.96 -22.32 -7.99
CA GLY A 34 4.23 -22.82 -6.83
C GLY A 34 3.26 -21.82 -6.20
N GLY A 35 3.12 -20.61 -6.75
CA GLY A 35 2.14 -19.62 -6.30
C GLY A 35 2.48 -18.94 -4.97
N LYS A 36 3.73 -18.98 -4.51
CA LYS A 36 4.14 -18.39 -3.22
C LYS A 36 3.93 -16.89 -3.15
N ILE A 37 4.14 -16.19 -4.25
CA ILE A 37 3.84 -14.76 -4.35
C ILE A 37 2.36 -14.50 -4.10
N ASP A 38 1.48 -15.29 -4.74
CA ASP A 38 0.03 -15.12 -4.61
C ASP A 38 -0.46 -15.49 -3.19
N GLU A 39 0.16 -16.49 -2.55
CA GLU A 39 -0.07 -16.81 -1.13
C GLU A 39 0.28 -15.62 -0.22
N ILE A 40 1.46 -15.01 -0.38
CA ILE A 40 1.89 -13.85 0.41
C ILE A 40 0.96 -12.66 0.17
N MET A 41 0.64 -12.36 -1.10
CA MET A 41 -0.29 -11.29 -1.45
C MET A 41 -1.65 -11.47 -0.77
N LYS A 42 -2.18 -12.70 -0.75
CA LYS A 42 -3.43 -13.03 -0.07
C LYS A 42 -3.32 -12.85 1.44
N LEU A 43 -2.24 -13.34 2.05
CA LEU A 43 -2.01 -13.24 3.50
C LEU A 43 -1.89 -11.79 3.97
N CYS A 44 -1.21 -10.94 3.18
CA CYS A 44 -0.97 -9.54 3.48
C CYS A 44 -2.03 -8.58 2.92
N SER A 45 -3.05 -9.10 2.24
CA SER A 45 -4.14 -8.28 1.69
C SER A 45 -4.90 -7.55 2.79
N ILE A 46 -5.38 -6.34 2.49
CA ILE A 46 -6.14 -5.55 3.47
C ILE A 46 -7.41 -6.29 3.88
N GLU A 47 -8.04 -6.98 2.95
CA GLU A 47 -9.22 -7.81 3.17
C GLU A 47 -8.91 -8.91 4.18
N LYS A 48 -7.76 -9.61 4.05
CA LYS A 48 -7.37 -10.64 5.00
C LYS A 48 -6.96 -10.06 6.36
N LEU A 49 -6.19 -8.97 6.36
CA LEU A 49 -5.70 -8.36 7.59
C LEU A 49 -6.82 -7.74 8.43
N LYS A 50 -7.85 -7.15 7.81
CA LYS A 50 -9.07 -6.70 8.51
C LYS A 50 -9.77 -7.81 9.28
N GLU A 51 -9.68 -9.04 8.79
CA GLU A 51 -10.39 -10.18 9.35
C GLU A 51 -9.62 -10.87 10.49
N VAL A 52 -8.36 -10.52 10.71
CA VAL A 52 -7.55 -11.04 11.83
C VAL A 52 -8.12 -10.53 13.15
N GLU A 53 -8.35 -11.42 14.11
CA GLU A 53 -8.98 -11.08 15.41
C GLU A 53 -8.24 -9.95 16.14
N ALA A 54 -6.91 -10.01 16.16
CA ALA A 54 -6.07 -8.95 16.74
C ALA A 54 -6.30 -7.58 16.08
N ASN A 55 -6.70 -7.51 14.81
CA ASN A 55 -7.00 -6.26 14.12
C ASN A 55 -8.46 -5.81 14.30
N LYS A 56 -9.39 -6.74 14.56
CA LYS A 56 -10.80 -6.42 14.82
C LYS A 56 -11.05 -5.89 16.22
N SER A 57 -10.51 -6.58 17.22
CA SER A 57 -10.82 -6.36 18.64
C SER A 57 -9.62 -5.89 19.46
N GLY A 58 -8.41 -6.00 18.92
CA GLY A 58 -7.19 -5.55 19.59
C GLY A 58 -7.11 -4.02 19.71
N ARG A 59 -6.18 -3.57 20.57
CA ARG A 59 -5.92 -2.16 20.81
C ARG A 59 -4.44 -1.86 20.92
N VAL A 60 -4.01 -0.70 20.43
CA VAL A 60 -2.70 -0.10 20.69
C VAL A 60 -2.84 0.99 21.75
N TYR A 61 -1.84 1.09 22.64
CA TYR A 61 -1.82 2.01 23.80
C TYR A 61 -3.08 1.92 24.69
N SER A 62 -3.79 0.79 24.68
CA SER A 62 -5.05 0.53 25.40
C SER A 62 -6.29 1.32 24.94
N PHE A 63 -6.14 2.37 24.11
CA PHE A 63 -7.26 3.24 23.70
C PHE A 63 -7.49 3.34 22.19
N ILE A 64 -6.55 2.94 21.34
CA ILE A 64 -6.75 2.96 19.87
C ILE A 64 -7.16 1.56 19.43
N GLU A 65 -8.41 1.37 19.01
CA GLU A 65 -8.85 0.09 18.44
C GLU A 65 -8.16 -0.17 17.09
N ASN A 66 -7.64 -1.39 16.91
CA ASN A 66 -6.83 -1.73 15.74
C ASN A 66 -7.62 -1.64 14.42
N LYS A 67 -8.95 -1.79 14.47
CA LYS A 67 -9.82 -1.72 13.29
C LYS A 67 -9.71 -0.38 12.55
N TRP A 68 -9.34 0.70 13.27
CA TRP A 68 -9.19 2.03 12.69
C TRP A 68 -7.99 2.17 11.75
N PHE A 69 -6.99 1.28 11.85
CA PHE A 69 -5.87 1.27 10.90
C PHE A 69 -6.26 0.72 9.52
N PHE A 70 -7.38 0.01 9.41
CA PHE A 70 -7.80 -0.65 8.17
C PHE A 70 -9.10 -0.04 7.62
N ARG A 71 -9.00 1.14 6.98
CA ARG A 71 -10.16 1.84 6.37
C ARG A 71 -10.56 1.25 5.02
N LYS A 72 -10.35 1.94 3.89
CA LYS A 72 -10.66 1.40 2.54
C LYS A 72 -9.47 0.68 1.93
N GLY A 73 -8.28 1.29 1.97
CA GLY A 73 -7.08 0.69 1.37
C GLY A 73 -7.05 0.80 -0.16
N GLU A 74 -7.64 1.88 -0.69
CA GLU A 74 -7.89 2.11 -2.10
C GLU A 74 -7.21 3.39 -2.56
N VAL A 75 -6.75 3.39 -3.82
CA VAL A 75 -6.23 4.59 -4.49
C VAL A 75 -7.42 5.44 -4.95
N GLY A 76 -7.30 6.76 -4.83
CA GLY A 76 -8.29 7.69 -5.38
C GLY A 76 -9.47 8.02 -4.46
N ASP A 77 -9.56 7.45 -3.26
CA ASP A 77 -10.71 7.70 -2.37
C ASP A 77 -10.84 9.17 -1.92
N TRP A 78 -9.81 10.00 -2.13
CA TRP A 78 -9.86 11.45 -1.89
C TRP A 78 -10.97 12.16 -2.69
N VAL A 79 -11.40 11.61 -3.84
CA VAL A 79 -12.49 12.19 -4.66
C VAL A 79 -13.82 12.27 -3.91
N ASN A 80 -13.99 11.45 -2.87
CA ASN A 80 -15.20 11.43 -2.03
C ASN A 80 -15.20 12.56 -0.97
N TYR A 81 -14.11 13.30 -0.82
CA TYR A 81 -13.92 14.26 0.28
C TYR A 81 -13.42 15.63 -0.19
N LEU A 82 -12.66 15.71 -1.28
CA LEU A 82 -12.06 16.95 -1.77
C LEU A 82 -12.89 17.55 -2.92
N SER A 83 -13.09 18.86 -2.88
CA SER A 83 -13.66 19.59 -4.03
C SER A 83 -12.62 19.78 -5.14
N PRO A 84 -13.04 20.00 -6.41
CA PRO A 84 -12.10 20.25 -7.51
C PRO A 84 -11.08 21.35 -7.21
N THR A 85 -11.51 22.47 -6.61
CA THR A 85 -10.61 23.57 -6.23
C THR A 85 -9.57 23.17 -5.16
N MET A 86 -9.92 22.26 -4.23
CA MET A 86 -8.97 21.74 -3.25
C MET A 86 -7.91 20.86 -3.93
N VAL A 87 -8.31 20.07 -4.92
CA VAL A 87 -7.44 19.18 -5.69
C VAL A 87 -6.46 19.99 -6.53
N GLU A 88 -6.95 20.97 -7.29
CA GLU A 88 -6.10 21.87 -8.08
C GLU A 88 -5.05 22.58 -7.21
N ARG A 89 -5.46 23.05 -6.02
CA ARG A 89 -4.54 23.66 -5.06
C ARG A 89 -3.49 22.66 -4.58
N PHE A 90 -3.89 21.42 -4.28
CA PHE A 90 -2.98 20.38 -3.83
C PHE A 90 -1.98 20.00 -4.92
N GLU A 91 -2.44 19.76 -6.15
CA GLU A 91 -1.59 19.43 -7.30
C GLU A 91 -0.52 20.50 -7.56
N LYS A 92 -0.90 21.78 -7.47
CA LYS A 92 0.05 22.89 -7.60
C LYS A 92 1.14 22.84 -6.52
N ILE A 93 0.75 22.66 -5.24
CA ILE A 93 1.71 22.58 -4.12
C ILE A 93 2.64 21.38 -4.31
N MET A 94 2.10 20.22 -4.69
CA MET A 94 2.90 19.01 -4.90
C MET A 94 3.87 19.19 -6.07
N GLY A 95 3.43 19.77 -7.18
CA GLY A 95 4.29 20.09 -8.33
C GLY A 95 5.46 21.00 -7.95
N GLU A 96 5.20 22.05 -7.18
CA GLU A 96 6.23 22.97 -6.69
C GLU A 96 7.20 22.28 -5.71
N LYS A 97 6.70 21.45 -4.79
CA LYS A 97 7.52 20.80 -3.76
C LYS A 97 8.32 19.62 -4.29
N PHE A 98 7.84 18.92 -5.30
CA PHE A 98 8.50 17.75 -5.88
C PHE A 98 9.37 18.10 -7.10
N ALA A 99 9.28 19.34 -7.59
CA ALA A 99 10.16 19.84 -8.64
C ALA A 99 11.64 19.62 -8.28
N GLY A 100 12.38 18.96 -9.19
CA GLY A 100 13.80 18.67 -9.02
C GLY A 100 14.13 17.40 -8.22
N TYR A 101 13.16 16.74 -7.58
CA TYR A 101 13.39 15.51 -6.80
C TYR A 101 13.13 14.22 -7.58
N GLY A 102 12.67 14.32 -8.83
CA GLY A 102 12.29 13.15 -9.64
C GLY A 102 11.04 12.42 -9.14
N LEU A 103 10.31 13.01 -8.18
CA LEU A 103 9.09 12.45 -7.62
C LEU A 103 7.88 12.91 -8.44
N LYS A 104 6.97 11.97 -8.71
CA LYS A 104 5.64 12.21 -9.27
C LYS A 104 4.65 11.36 -8.50
N LEU A 105 3.56 12.00 -8.07
CA LEU A 105 2.36 11.31 -7.59
C LEU A 105 1.73 10.56 -8.77
#